data_AF-A0A1Q9RY18-F1
#
_entry.id   AF-A0A1Q9RY18-F1
#
_cell.length_a   1.000
_cell.length_b   1.000
_cell.length_c   1.000
_cell.angle_alpha   90.00
_cell.angle_beta   90.00
_cell.angle_gamma   90.00
#
_symmetry.space_group_name_H-M   'P 1'
#
loop_
_entity.id
_entity.type
_entity.pdbx_description
1 polymer ?
#
loop_
_entity_poly.entity_id
_entity_poly.type
_entity_poly.pdbx_seq_one_letter_code
_entity_poly.pdbx_strand_id
1 'polypeptide(L)'
;MTRTVTRATNDVDERAGVAFPDPYRWLEGDGPEVQRWQDEQGEAAAAWVRDWPHFERLRESVARFQTARFEPLPRAAGGRWFRTTVPEGRTQASVVVSDEPAGEGRVLFDPVHEDQEKPPFVSWISPSPDGRLLAVGVCTDGSEQNTVRLVDVATGAALPGAPAQTLMDNWTGGVHWLPDSSGFFFAGIDGRAVDLSQRVWLHRDGTTTEADVPWLPGSDYRMVVVSRDGRHAVAVQRLMDPVPVAVARLDDMVWRPFLTDVEARSPGTCWATPGSPSPTSARPAAGWCGSRSTTRAPGRSWSPSPTPCCVR
;
A
#
# COMPACT_ATOMS: atom_id res chain seq x y z
N MET A 1 -17.42 39.24 8.78
CA MET A 1 -17.44 38.07 7.89
C MET A 1 -18.87 37.78 7.51
N THR A 2 -19.19 37.89 6.23
CA THR A 2 -20.50 37.47 5.71
C THR A 2 -20.52 35.94 5.70
N ARG A 3 -21.34 35.32 6.55
CA ARG A 3 -21.42 33.87 6.63
C ARG A 3 -22.19 33.35 5.44
N THR A 4 -21.52 32.73 4.47
CA THR A 4 -22.20 32.01 3.37
C THR A 4 -23.15 30.99 3.98
N VAL A 5 -24.43 31.10 3.66
CA VAL A 5 -25.45 30.17 4.15
C VAL A 5 -25.41 28.93 3.28
N THR A 6 -25.05 27.80 3.88
CA THR A 6 -25.12 26.50 3.20
C THR A 6 -26.55 26.01 3.23
N ARG A 7 -27.14 25.72 2.07
CA ARG A 7 -28.50 25.19 1.96
C ARG A 7 -28.57 23.81 2.62
N ALA A 8 -29.54 23.63 3.49
CA ALA A 8 -29.89 22.33 4.05
C ALA A 8 -31.05 21.70 3.25
N THR A 9 -30.98 20.41 2.99
CA THR A 9 -32.07 19.57 2.47
C THR A 9 -32.66 18.71 3.58
N ASN A 10 -33.72 17.96 3.25
CA ASN A 10 -34.31 16.95 4.12
C ASN A 10 -33.91 15.53 3.68
N ASP A 11 -32.76 15.38 3.04
CA ASP A 11 -32.28 14.06 2.62
C ASP A 11 -31.99 13.20 3.86
N VAL A 12 -32.33 11.92 3.78
CA VAL A 12 -32.18 10.94 4.87
C VAL A 12 -31.69 9.62 4.27
N ASP A 13 -30.73 8.98 4.92
CA ASP A 13 -30.39 7.57 4.68
C ASP A 13 -31.04 6.66 5.70
N GLU A 14 -31.38 5.44 5.30
CA GLU A 14 -31.84 4.39 6.21
C GLU A 14 -30.91 3.18 6.13
N ARG A 15 -30.35 2.77 7.28
CA ARG A 15 -29.49 1.58 7.40
C ARG A 15 -29.89 0.77 8.61
N ALA A 16 -30.14 -0.52 8.40
CA ALA A 16 -30.57 -1.46 9.44
C ALA A 16 -31.77 -0.95 10.28
N GLY A 17 -32.72 -0.27 9.64
CA GLY A 17 -33.91 0.30 10.29
C GLY A 17 -33.67 1.59 11.08
N VAL A 18 -32.49 2.22 10.97
CA VAL A 18 -32.15 3.50 11.60
C VAL A 18 -32.04 4.58 10.54
N ALA A 19 -32.70 5.72 10.77
CA ALA A 19 -32.68 6.88 9.89
C ALA A 19 -31.57 7.87 10.26
N PHE A 20 -30.84 8.36 9.26
CA PHE A 20 -29.71 9.28 9.37
C PHE A 20 -29.96 10.50 8.47
N PRO A 21 -30.37 11.66 9.04
CA PRO A 21 -30.50 12.89 8.27
C PRO A 21 -29.16 13.34 7.69
N ASP A 22 -29.15 13.64 6.41
CA ASP A 22 -27.99 14.10 5.65
C ASP A 22 -28.35 15.40 4.88
N PRO A 23 -28.50 16.53 5.61
CA PRO A 23 -29.00 17.77 5.04
C PRO A 23 -28.05 18.40 4.00
N TYR A 24 -26.86 17.85 3.80
CA TYR A 24 -25.86 18.40 2.89
C TYR A 24 -25.43 17.42 1.81
N ARG A 25 -26.21 16.34 1.58
CA ARG A 25 -25.97 15.35 0.51
C ARG A 25 -25.65 15.96 -0.85
N TRP A 26 -26.27 17.09 -1.17
CA TRP A 26 -26.04 17.79 -2.44
C TRP A 26 -24.58 18.23 -2.63
N LEU A 27 -23.79 18.39 -1.56
CA LEU A 27 -22.36 18.70 -1.61
C LEU A 27 -21.49 17.50 -2.04
N GLU A 28 -22.03 16.29 -2.10
CA GLU A 28 -21.33 15.11 -2.61
C GLU A 28 -21.23 15.09 -4.14
N GLY A 29 -22.01 15.93 -4.82
CA GLY A 29 -21.98 16.06 -6.28
C GLY A 29 -20.83 16.95 -6.79
N ASP A 30 -20.71 17.04 -8.11
CA ASP A 30 -19.68 17.81 -8.82
C ASP A 30 -20.25 18.99 -9.63
N GLY A 31 -21.54 19.31 -9.42
CA GLY A 31 -22.27 20.32 -10.19
C GLY A 31 -21.89 21.78 -9.86
N PRO A 32 -22.39 22.75 -10.65
CA PRO A 32 -22.02 24.16 -10.51
C PRO A 32 -22.38 24.81 -9.16
N GLU A 33 -23.41 24.31 -8.47
CA GLU A 33 -23.76 24.79 -7.11
C GLU A 33 -22.66 24.40 -6.11
N VAL A 34 -22.14 23.18 -6.19
CA VAL A 34 -21.10 22.66 -5.30
C VAL A 34 -19.78 23.38 -5.55
N GLN A 35 -19.38 23.53 -6.82
CA GLN A 35 -18.16 24.24 -7.19
C GLN A 35 -18.16 25.67 -6.66
N ARG A 36 -19.27 26.41 -6.87
CA ARG A 36 -19.44 27.77 -6.34
C ARG A 36 -19.34 27.80 -4.82
N TRP A 37 -19.99 26.86 -4.12
CA TRP A 37 -19.91 26.78 -2.67
C TRP A 37 -18.48 26.51 -2.20
N GLN A 38 -17.74 25.61 -2.86
CA GLN A 38 -16.34 25.33 -2.55
C GLN A 38 -15.46 26.57 -2.74
N ASP A 39 -15.64 27.31 -3.83
CA ASP A 39 -14.93 28.55 -4.11
C ASP A 39 -15.22 29.60 -3.02
N GLU A 40 -16.49 29.81 -2.68
CA GLU A 40 -16.91 30.77 -1.63
C GLU A 40 -16.32 30.42 -0.26
N GLN A 41 -16.30 29.14 0.13
CA GLN A 41 -15.66 28.70 1.37
C GLN A 41 -14.14 28.86 1.32
N GLY A 42 -13.51 28.51 0.20
CA GLY A 42 -12.08 28.65 -0.02
C GLY A 42 -11.62 30.11 0.09
N GLU A 43 -12.35 31.03 -0.54
CA GLU A 43 -12.10 32.47 -0.47
C GLU A 43 -12.27 33.01 0.96
N ALA A 44 -13.35 32.64 1.65
CA ALA A 44 -13.61 33.07 3.02
C ALA A 44 -12.53 32.58 4.00
N ALA A 45 -12.11 31.31 3.87
CA ALA A 45 -11.04 30.74 4.67
C ALA A 45 -9.68 31.40 4.37
N ALA A 46 -9.35 31.60 3.09
CA ALA A 46 -8.10 32.26 2.69
C ALA A 46 -8.05 33.71 3.17
N ALA A 47 -9.15 34.46 3.08
CA ALA A 47 -9.25 35.81 3.59
C ALA A 47 -9.03 35.86 5.11
N TRP A 48 -9.68 34.96 5.86
CA TRP A 48 -9.51 34.86 7.31
C TRP A 48 -8.06 34.57 7.72
N VAL A 49 -7.43 33.60 7.06
CA VAL A 49 -6.04 33.22 7.37
C VAL A 49 -5.08 34.37 7.03
N ARG A 50 -5.29 35.07 5.93
CA ARG A 50 -4.44 36.20 5.50
C ARG A 50 -4.63 37.46 6.33
N ASP A 51 -5.81 37.66 6.91
CA ASP A 51 -6.10 38.80 7.82
C ASP A 51 -5.40 38.67 9.17
N TRP A 52 -4.91 37.47 9.52
CA TRP A 52 -4.17 37.27 10.76
C TRP A 52 -2.90 38.14 10.78
N PRO A 53 -2.69 39.01 11.80
CA PRO A 53 -1.60 40.00 11.82
C PRO A 53 -0.17 39.43 11.74
N HIS A 54 -0.01 38.12 11.93
CA HIS A 54 1.28 37.43 11.87
C HIS A 54 1.40 36.49 10.67
N PHE A 55 0.47 36.54 9.72
CA PHE A 55 0.46 35.69 8.53
C PHE A 55 1.79 35.78 7.76
N GLU A 56 2.25 36.99 7.41
CA GLU A 56 3.51 37.15 6.68
C GLU A 56 4.72 36.63 7.46
N ARG A 57 4.78 36.88 8.77
CA ARG A 57 5.85 36.35 9.63
C ARG A 57 5.84 34.83 9.67
N LEU A 58 4.66 34.21 9.75
CA LEU A 58 4.53 32.76 9.70
C LEU A 58 4.93 32.23 8.31
N ARG A 59 4.48 32.87 7.23
CA ARG A 59 4.79 32.49 5.85
C ARG A 59 6.30 32.51 5.61
N GLU A 60 6.99 33.57 6.03
CA GLU A 60 8.46 33.67 5.95
C GLU A 60 9.15 32.61 6.81
N SER A 61 8.65 32.36 8.02
CA SER A 61 9.17 31.31 8.90
C SER A 61 9.03 29.93 8.27
N VAL A 62 7.86 29.61 7.71
CA VAL A 62 7.63 28.35 7.00
C VAL A 62 8.56 28.27 5.79
N ALA A 63 8.63 29.29 4.94
CA ALA A 63 9.52 29.29 3.78
C ALA A 63 11.01 29.10 4.16
N ARG A 64 11.44 29.63 5.31
CA ARG A 64 12.81 29.48 5.81
C ARG A 64 13.10 28.09 6.36
N PHE A 65 12.15 27.48 7.08
CA PHE A 65 12.34 26.22 7.79
C PHE A 65 11.73 25.01 7.10
N GLN A 66 10.96 25.22 6.03
CA GLN A 66 10.48 24.17 5.16
C GLN A 66 11.70 23.57 4.45
N THR A 67 12.19 22.49 5.01
CA THR A 67 13.11 21.61 4.32
C THR A 67 12.31 20.77 3.34
N ALA A 68 12.95 20.31 2.25
CA ALA A 68 12.37 19.24 1.43
C ALA A 68 11.91 18.09 2.36
N ARG A 69 10.73 17.52 2.08
CA ARG A 69 10.29 16.29 2.75
C ARG A 69 11.36 15.21 2.58
N PHE A 70 11.37 14.24 3.47
CA PHE A 70 12.17 13.02 3.33
C PHE A 70 12.11 12.52 1.88
N GLU A 71 13.22 12.64 1.17
CA GLU A 71 13.36 11.98 -0.12
C GLU A 71 13.33 10.46 0.13
N PRO A 72 12.54 9.69 -0.64
CA PRO A 72 12.62 8.24 -0.57
C PRO A 72 14.07 7.78 -0.69
N LEU A 73 14.44 6.78 0.11
CA LEU A 73 15.79 6.22 0.03
C LEU A 73 16.10 5.75 -1.41
N PRO A 74 17.33 5.99 -1.90
CA PRO A 74 17.77 5.49 -3.19
C PRO A 74 17.52 3.97 -3.33
N ARG A 75 16.95 3.56 -4.46
CA ARG A 75 16.71 2.15 -4.79
C ARG A 75 17.88 1.59 -5.58
N ALA A 76 18.48 0.51 -5.11
CA ALA A 76 19.55 -0.20 -5.83
C ALA A 76 18.97 -1.23 -6.81
N ALA A 77 19.44 -1.23 -8.06
CA ALA A 77 19.13 -2.25 -9.06
C ALA A 77 20.18 -2.27 -10.17
N GLY A 78 20.51 -3.45 -10.72
CA GLY A 78 21.47 -3.57 -11.81
C GLY A 78 22.85 -2.95 -11.56
N GLY A 79 23.29 -2.86 -10.30
CA GLY A 79 24.54 -2.20 -9.91
C GLY A 79 24.50 -0.66 -9.92
N ARG A 80 23.31 -0.05 -10.07
CA ARG A 80 23.10 1.39 -10.02
C ARG A 80 22.11 1.77 -8.93
N TRP A 81 21.98 3.07 -8.69
CA TRP A 81 21.07 3.67 -7.73
C TRP A 81 20.09 4.61 -8.41
N PHE A 82 18.81 4.52 -8.03
CA PHE A 82 17.71 5.30 -8.58
C PHE A 82 17.05 6.10 -7.47
N ARG A 83 16.84 7.39 -7.68
CA ARG A 83 16.20 8.27 -6.68
C ARG A 83 15.36 9.34 -7.34
N THR A 84 14.40 9.87 -6.59
CA THR A 84 13.75 11.13 -6.90
C THR A 84 14.54 12.26 -6.27
N THR A 85 14.68 13.38 -6.96
CA THR A 85 15.26 14.61 -6.42
C THR A 85 14.44 15.80 -6.89
N VAL A 86 14.34 16.84 -6.07
CA VAL A 86 13.68 18.09 -6.46
C VAL A 86 14.76 19.10 -6.85
N PRO A 87 14.90 19.45 -8.14
CA PRO A 87 15.90 20.43 -8.54
C PRO A 87 15.67 21.78 -7.86
N GLU A 88 16.76 22.53 -7.64
CA GLU A 88 16.67 23.85 -7.00
C GLU A 88 15.70 24.77 -7.74
N GLY A 89 14.87 25.49 -6.99
CA GLY A 89 13.86 26.40 -7.54
C GLY A 89 12.64 25.70 -8.15
N ARG A 90 12.54 24.37 -8.08
CA ARG A 90 11.39 23.60 -8.56
C ARG A 90 10.63 22.98 -7.40
N THR A 91 9.34 22.71 -7.62
CA THR A 91 8.47 21.99 -6.68
C THR A 91 8.26 20.54 -7.09
N GLN A 92 8.52 20.21 -8.35
CA GLN A 92 8.28 18.90 -8.93
C GLN A 92 9.56 18.06 -8.95
N ALA A 93 9.46 16.80 -8.53
CA ALA A 93 10.59 15.87 -8.51
C ALA A 93 10.90 15.32 -9.91
N SER A 94 12.19 15.16 -10.19
CA SER A 94 12.74 14.40 -11.33
C SER A 94 13.35 13.08 -10.84
N VAL A 95 13.49 12.09 -11.71
CA VAL A 95 14.12 10.81 -11.40
C VAL A 95 15.54 10.77 -11.94
N VAL A 96 16.49 10.37 -11.10
CA VAL A 96 17.92 10.32 -11.41
C VAL A 96 18.47 8.91 -11.20
N VAL A 97 19.42 8.52 -12.05
CA VAL A 97 20.25 7.32 -11.90
C VAL A 97 21.71 7.68 -11.61
N SER A 98 22.37 6.98 -10.70
CA SER A 98 23.77 7.21 -10.32
C SER A 98 24.49 5.90 -9.98
N ASP A 99 25.82 5.91 -9.99
CA ASP A 99 26.63 4.76 -9.58
C ASP A 99 26.74 4.64 -8.04
N GLU A 100 26.47 5.74 -7.34
CA GLU A 100 26.45 5.81 -5.87
C GLU A 100 25.07 6.24 -5.36
N PRO A 101 24.66 5.87 -4.12
CA PRO A 101 23.34 6.19 -3.58
C PRO A 101 22.98 7.68 -3.65
N ALA A 102 23.94 8.57 -3.36
CA ALA A 102 23.76 10.01 -3.31
C ALA A 102 24.65 10.76 -4.33
N GLY A 103 25.14 10.07 -5.37
CA GLY A 103 25.92 10.70 -6.43
C GLY A 103 25.07 11.62 -7.30
N GLU A 104 25.68 12.63 -7.92
CA GLU A 104 25.01 13.62 -8.78
C GLU A 104 24.08 12.93 -9.80
N GLY A 105 24.61 11.92 -10.50
CA GLY A 105 23.84 11.07 -11.41
C GLY A 105 23.39 11.77 -12.68
N ARG A 106 22.53 11.09 -13.45
CA ARG A 106 21.91 11.57 -14.67
C ARG A 106 20.39 11.49 -14.55
N VAL A 107 19.69 12.54 -14.97
CA VAL A 107 18.23 12.55 -15.04
C VAL A 107 17.75 11.52 -16.07
N LEU A 108 16.85 10.64 -15.65
CA LEU A 108 16.16 9.66 -16.51
C LEU A 108 14.75 10.11 -16.87
N PHE A 109 14.08 10.83 -15.97
CA PHE A 109 12.72 11.28 -16.17
C PHE A 109 12.53 12.66 -15.54
N ASP A 110 12.12 13.63 -16.33
CA ASP A 110 11.70 14.95 -15.86
C ASP A 110 10.26 15.21 -16.31
N PRO A 111 9.30 15.29 -15.39
CA PRO A 111 7.89 15.47 -15.73
C PRO A 111 7.60 16.79 -16.49
N VAL A 112 8.45 17.81 -16.38
CA VAL A 112 8.27 19.07 -17.15
C VAL A 112 8.40 18.84 -18.66
N HIS A 113 9.04 17.76 -19.10
CA HIS A 113 9.08 17.40 -20.52
C HIS A 113 7.77 16.79 -21.02
N GLU A 114 6.89 16.29 -20.15
CA GLU A 114 5.55 15.83 -20.54
C GLU A 114 4.55 17.00 -20.64
N ASP A 115 4.57 17.91 -19.67
CA ASP A 115 3.74 19.11 -19.64
C ASP A 115 4.49 20.22 -18.88
N GLN A 116 4.70 21.38 -19.53
CA GLN A 116 5.42 22.50 -18.91
C GLN A 116 4.54 23.35 -17.99
N GLU A 117 3.24 23.44 -18.29
CA GLU A 117 2.29 24.25 -17.54
C GLU A 117 1.77 23.48 -16.32
N LYS A 118 1.54 22.17 -16.50
CA LYS A 118 1.00 21.30 -15.47
C LYS A 118 1.77 19.96 -15.42
N PRO A 119 3.05 19.98 -15.03
CA PRO A 119 3.88 18.78 -15.00
C PRO A 119 3.26 17.70 -14.11
N PRO A 120 3.23 16.43 -14.53
CA PRO A 120 2.69 15.37 -13.70
C PRO A 120 3.54 15.14 -12.45
N PHE A 121 2.88 14.71 -11.37
CA PHE A 121 3.54 14.35 -10.13
C PHE A 121 4.15 12.96 -10.20
N VAL A 122 5.44 12.81 -9.84
CA VAL A 122 6.11 11.51 -9.72
C VAL A 122 5.77 10.87 -8.37
N SER A 123 4.90 9.86 -8.38
CA SER A 123 4.40 9.21 -7.16
C SER A 123 5.28 8.07 -6.67
N TRP A 124 5.92 7.35 -7.58
CA TRP A 124 6.80 6.22 -7.26
C TRP A 124 7.73 5.89 -8.43
N ILE A 125 8.84 5.21 -8.10
CA ILE A 125 9.81 4.67 -9.06
C ILE A 125 10.07 3.19 -8.76
N SER A 126 10.20 2.37 -9.79
CA SER A 126 10.52 0.95 -9.67
C SER A 126 11.48 0.51 -10.78
N PRO A 127 12.80 0.50 -10.54
CA PRO A 127 13.76 -0.01 -11.52
C PRO A 127 13.65 -1.53 -11.68
N SER A 128 13.87 -2.04 -12.89
CA SER A 128 13.95 -3.48 -13.15
C SER A 128 15.15 -4.11 -12.42
N PRO A 129 15.12 -5.41 -12.07
CA PRO A 129 16.22 -6.07 -11.37
C PRO A 129 17.58 -5.92 -12.06
N ASP A 130 17.61 -5.95 -13.38
CA ASP A 130 18.83 -5.75 -14.19
C ASP A 130 19.23 -4.27 -14.37
N GLY A 131 18.42 -3.33 -13.88
CA GLY A 131 18.63 -1.89 -13.94
C GLY A 131 18.58 -1.31 -15.35
N ARG A 132 18.00 -2.02 -16.33
CA ARG A 132 17.91 -1.56 -17.73
C ARG A 132 16.62 -0.80 -18.02
N LEU A 133 15.55 -1.10 -17.29
CA LEU A 133 14.26 -0.46 -17.41
C LEU A 133 13.89 0.24 -16.11
N LEU A 134 13.13 1.32 -16.23
CA LEU A 134 12.56 2.03 -15.10
C LEU A 134 11.06 2.22 -15.34
N ALA A 135 10.24 1.74 -14.41
CA ALA A 135 8.84 2.11 -14.33
C ALA A 135 8.68 3.33 -13.41
N VAL A 136 7.97 4.35 -13.89
CA VAL A 136 7.65 5.57 -13.13
C VAL A 136 6.13 5.70 -13.04
N GLY A 137 5.61 5.83 -11.82
CA GLY A 137 4.21 6.15 -11.59
C GLY A 137 3.99 7.65 -11.59
N VAL A 138 3.09 8.14 -12.43
CA VAL A 138 2.79 9.56 -12.55
C VAL A 138 1.30 9.86 -12.37
N CYS A 139 1.01 10.95 -11.65
CA CYS A 139 -0.34 11.47 -11.43
C CYS A 139 -0.48 12.87 -12.05
N THR A 140 -1.49 13.09 -12.89
CA THR A 140 -1.64 14.33 -13.69
C THR A 140 -2.60 15.35 -13.06
N ASP A 141 -3.47 14.93 -12.16
CA ASP A 141 -4.60 15.72 -11.68
C ASP A 141 -4.70 15.81 -10.14
N GLY A 142 -3.76 15.19 -9.42
CA GLY A 142 -3.75 15.18 -7.95
C GLY A 142 -4.74 14.19 -7.33
N SER A 143 -5.38 13.32 -8.12
CA SER A 143 -6.31 12.28 -7.63
C SER A 143 -5.63 11.11 -6.90
N GLU A 144 -4.29 11.14 -6.79
CA GLU A 144 -3.42 10.03 -6.39
C GLU A 144 -3.42 8.83 -7.36
N GLN A 145 -4.28 8.83 -8.36
CA GLN A 145 -4.33 7.82 -9.40
C GLN A 145 -3.11 7.95 -10.33
N ASN A 146 -2.47 6.82 -10.62
CA ASN A 146 -1.19 6.78 -11.31
C ASN A 146 -1.30 6.05 -12.64
N THR A 147 -0.65 6.60 -13.66
CA THR A 147 -0.35 5.86 -14.89
C THR A 147 1.14 5.50 -14.91
N VAL A 148 1.48 4.41 -15.59
CA VAL A 148 2.87 3.95 -15.68
C VAL A 148 3.54 4.58 -16.90
N ARG A 149 4.76 5.08 -16.73
CA ARG A 149 5.71 5.36 -17.80
C ARG A 149 6.82 4.32 -17.74
N LEU A 150 7.28 3.87 -18.90
CA LEU A 150 8.46 3.02 -19.04
C LEU A 150 9.60 3.83 -19.63
N VAL A 151 10.79 3.71 -19.04
CA VAL A 151 11.99 4.46 -19.44
C VAL A 151 13.14 3.49 -19.66
N ASP A 152 13.82 3.60 -20.80
CA ASP A 152 15.09 2.91 -21.04
C ASP A 152 16.19 3.62 -20.25
N VAL A 153 16.84 2.91 -19.33
CA VAL A 153 17.82 3.50 -18.42
C VAL A 153 19.08 3.94 -19.14
N ALA A 154 19.50 3.24 -20.21
CA ALA A 154 20.75 3.57 -20.91
C ALA A 154 20.66 4.92 -21.63
N THR A 155 19.53 5.17 -22.28
CA THR A 155 19.29 6.35 -23.12
C THR A 155 18.51 7.45 -22.42
N GLY A 156 17.70 7.10 -21.40
CA GLY A 156 16.69 8.01 -20.83
C GLY A 156 15.45 8.16 -21.71
N ALA A 157 15.30 7.37 -22.77
CA ALA A 157 14.16 7.47 -23.68
C ALA A 157 12.90 6.85 -23.06
N ALA A 158 11.75 7.49 -23.30
CA ALA A 158 10.46 6.89 -23.02
C ALA A 158 10.22 5.70 -23.95
N LEU A 159 9.80 4.57 -23.39
CA LEU A 159 9.46 3.36 -24.12
C LEU A 159 7.94 3.29 -24.35
N PRO A 160 7.50 2.88 -25.55
CA PRO A 160 6.09 2.64 -25.81
C PRO A 160 5.62 1.38 -25.09
N GLY A 161 4.29 1.16 -25.06
CA GLY A 161 3.71 -0.08 -24.58
C GLY A 161 3.60 -0.20 -23.07
N ALA A 162 3.65 0.91 -22.32
CA ALA A 162 3.28 0.89 -20.91
C ALA A 162 1.81 0.42 -20.73
N PRO A 163 1.46 -0.22 -19.60
CA PRO A 163 0.08 -0.64 -19.35
C PRO A 163 -0.87 0.56 -19.35
N ALA A 164 -2.05 0.38 -19.93
CA ALA A 164 -3.08 1.42 -20.01
C ALA A 164 -3.90 1.57 -18.72
N GLN A 165 -3.85 0.57 -17.84
CA GLN A 165 -4.57 0.55 -16.58
C GLN A 165 -3.99 1.57 -15.60
N THR A 166 -4.88 2.31 -14.96
CA THR A 166 -4.54 3.24 -13.88
C THR A 166 -4.39 2.48 -12.56
N LEU A 167 -3.34 2.77 -11.81
CA LEU A 167 -3.17 2.32 -10.43
C LEU A 167 -3.86 3.31 -9.50
N MET A 168 -4.55 2.83 -8.48
CA MET A 168 -5.29 3.69 -7.56
C MET A 168 -4.38 4.61 -6.73
N ASP A 169 -3.24 4.09 -6.30
CA ASP A 169 -2.27 4.73 -5.41
C ASP A 169 -0.92 3.98 -5.47
N ASN A 170 -0.03 4.23 -4.52
CA ASN A 170 1.27 3.57 -4.39
C ASN A 170 1.40 2.67 -3.16
N TRP A 171 0.32 2.39 -2.42
CA TRP A 171 0.33 1.63 -1.16
C TRP A 171 0.74 0.17 -1.36
N THR A 172 0.50 -0.39 -2.54
CA THR A 172 1.00 -1.72 -2.93
C THR A 172 2.44 -1.69 -3.46
N GLY A 173 3.12 -0.54 -3.47
CA GLY A 173 4.50 -0.40 -3.89
C GLY A 173 4.71 -0.14 -5.38
N GLY A 174 3.64 0.16 -6.13
CA GLY A 174 3.69 0.38 -7.58
C GLY A 174 3.75 -0.94 -8.34
N VAL A 175 4.85 -1.17 -9.07
CA VAL A 175 5.06 -2.40 -9.87
C VAL A 175 6.08 -3.33 -9.24
N HIS A 176 5.82 -4.64 -9.36
CA HIS A 176 6.64 -5.74 -8.84
C HIS A 176 7.25 -6.54 -9.99
N TRP A 177 8.51 -6.25 -10.30
CA TRP A 177 9.22 -6.87 -11.42
C TRP A 177 9.42 -8.38 -11.27
N LEU A 178 9.32 -9.08 -12.40
CA LEU A 178 9.82 -10.43 -12.55
C LEU A 178 11.35 -10.44 -12.43
N PRO A 179 11.97 -11.52 -11.92
CA PRO A 179 13.41 -11.58 -11.68
C PRO A 179 14.25 -11.42 -12.95
N ASP A 180 13.70 -11.84 -14.09
CA ASP A 180 14.33 -11.74 -15.41
C ASP A 180 14.13 -10.38 -16.09
N SER A 181 13.47 -9.42 -15.42
CA SER A 181 13.14 -8.09 -15.94
C SER A 181 12.23 -8.09 -17.18
N SER A 182 11.61 -9.22 -17.53
CA SER A 182 10.74 -9.34 -18.73
C SER A 182 9.37 -8.68 -18.57
N GLY A 183 8.96 -8.40 -17.34
CA GLY A 183 7.67 -7.83 -17.01
C GLY A 183 7.49 -7.59 -15.52
N PHE A 184 6.31 -7.17 -15.12
CA PHE A 184 5.97 -6.88 -13.73
C PHE A 184 4.49 -7.11 -13.42
N PHE A 185 4.20 -7.45 -12.16
CA PHE A 185 2.85 -7.40 -11.62
C PHE A 185 2.51 -6.01 -11.10
N PHE A 186 1.24 -5.62 -11.16
CA PHE A 186 0.75 -4.39 -10.54
C PHE A 186 -0.75 -4.48 -10.23
N ALA A 187 -1.20 -3.70 -9.25
CA ALA A 187 -2.61 -3.56 -8.90
C ALA A 187 -3.21 -2.38 -9.67
N GLY A 188 -4.10 -2.66 -10.62
CA GLY A 188 -4.74 -1.66 -11.45
C GLY A 188 -6.25 -1.66 -11.25
N ILE A 189 -6.88 -0.51 -11.44
CA ILE A 189 -8.33 -0.34 -11.39
C ILE A 189 -8.94 -0.98 -12.65
N ASP A 190 -9.96 -1.80 -12.45
CA ASP A 190 -10.84 -2.30 -13.50
C ASP A 190 -12.20 -1.58 -13.42
N GLY A 191 -12.40 -0.57 -14.26
CA GLY A 191 -13.60 0.28 -14.23
C GLY A 191 -13.34 1.65 -13.62
N ARG A 192 -14.28 2.17 -12.81
CA ARG A 192 -14.14 3.50 -12.20
C ARG A 192 -13.43 3.42 -10.86
N ALA A 193 -12.57 4.40 -10.57
CA ALA A 193 -11.83 4.45 -9.30
C ALA A 193 -12.73 4.40 -8.05
N VAL A 194 -13.91 5.03 -8.11
CA VAL A 194 -14.87 5.06 -7.00
C VAL A 194 -15.43 3.68 -6.63
N ASP A 195 -15.34 2.70 -7.55
CA ASP A 195 -15.83 1.35 -7.33
C ASP A 195 -14.79 0.51 -6.55
N LEU A 196 -13.56 1.02 -6.36
CA LEU A 196 -12.43 0.35 -5.69
C LEU A 196 -12.17 -1.07 -6.22
N SER A 197 -12.54 -1.33 -7.47
CA SER A 197 -12.42 -2.62 -8.14
C SER A 197 -10.99 -2.85 -8.63
N GLN A 198 -10.10 -3.22 -7.71
CA GLN A 198 -8.72 -3.55 -8.04
C GLN A 198 -8.59 -4.96 -8.59
N ARG A 199 -7.81 -5.09 -9.66
CA ARG A 199 -7.32 -6.37 -10.19
C ARG A 199 -5.80 -6.36 -10.23
N VAL A 200 -5.22 -7.55 -10.18
CA VAL A 200 -3.79 -7.72 -10.41
C VAL A 200 -3.57 -8.04 -11.87
N TRP A 201 -2.68 -7.28 -12.48
CA TRP A 201 -2.29 -7.41 -13.87
C TRP A 201 -0.83 -7.82 -13.96
N LEU A 202 -0.50 -8.61 -14.98
CA LEU A 202 0.86 -8.90 -15.43
C LEU A 202 1.09 -8.12 -16.73
N HIS A 203 2.04 -7.20 -16.72
CA HIS A 203 2.54 -6.56 -17.93
C HIS A 203 3.84 -7.24 -18.36
N ARG A 204 3.88 -7.81 -19.56
CA ARG A 204 5.04 -8.52 -20.11
C ARG A 204 5.06 -8.41 -21.63
N ASP A 205 6.24 -8.13 -22.20
CA ASP A 205 6.45 -8.07 -23.64
C ASP A 205 5.43 -7.16 -24.39
N GLY A 206 5.08 -6.02 -23.77
CA GLY A 206 4.11 -5.06 -24.31
C GLY A 206 2.63 -5.47 -24.18
N THR A 207 2.34 -6.61 -23.57
CA THR A 207 0.99 -7.12 -23.34
C THR A 207 0.64 -7.06 -21.86
N THR A 208 -0.58 -6.63 -21.53
CA THR A 208 -1.09 -6.65 -20.16
C THR A 208 -2.25 -7.62 -20.04
N THR A 209 -2.11 -8.63 -19.17
CA THR A 209 -3.15 -9.63 -18.90
C THR A 209 -3.50 -9.65 -17.41
N GLU A 210 -4.74 -9.97 -17.07
CA GLU A 210 -5.11 -10.20 -15.68
C GLU A 210 -4.44 -11.46 -15.13
N ALA A 211 -3.95 -11.41 -13.90
CA ALA A 211 -3.43 -12.59 -13.20
C ALA A 211 -4.58 -13.41 -12.60
N ASP A 212 -4.71 -14.66 -13.04
CA ASP A 212 -5.74 -15.60 -12.57
C ASP A 212 -5.40 -16.19 -11.18
N VAL A 213 -5.53 -15.35 -10.16
CA VAL A 213 -5.27 -15.69 -8.76
C VAL A 213 -6.59 -16.04 -8.06
N PRO A 214 -6.64 -17.09 -7.23
CA PRO A 214 -7.81 -17.41 -6.42
C PRO A 214 -7.92 -16.45 -5.22
N TRP A 215 -8.37 -15.22 -5.47
CA TRP A 215 -8.59 -14.20 -4.42
C TRP A 215 -9.73 -14.60 -3.48
N LEU A 216 -9.66 -14.14 -2.23
CA LEU A 216 -10.79 -14.22 -1.30
C LEU A 216 -11.91 -13.25 -1.74
N PRO A 217 -13.17 -13.49 -1.36
CA PRO A 217 -14.27 -12.58 -1.65
C PRO A 217 -14.00 -11.15 -1.15
N GLY A 218 -14.49 -10.16 -1.89
CA GLY A 218 -14.36 -8.73 -1.55
C GLY A 218 -13.52 -7.93 -2.54
N SER A 219 -13.43 -6.62 -2.28
CA SER A 219 -12.73 -5.62 -3.10
C SER A 219 -11.53 -5.01 -2.35
N ASP A 220 -10.95 -5.77 -1.41
CA ASP A 220 -9.75 -5.35 -0.70
C ASP A 220 -8.57 -5.14 -1.65
N TYR A 221 -7.56 -4.42 -1.18
CA TYR A 221 -6.27 -4.31 -1.88
C TYR A 221 -5.72 -5.69 -2.21
N ARG A 222 -5.19 -5.82 -3.42
CA ARG A 222 -4.56 -7.04 -3.92
C ARG A 222 -3.17 -6.71 -4.41
N MET A 223 -2.21 -7.57 -4.12
CA MET A 223 -0.87 -7.43 -4.64
C MET A 223 -0.24 -8.80 -4.87
N VAL A 224 0.68 -8.86 -5.82
CA VAL A 224 1.56 -10.01 -6.03
C VAL A 224 2.98 -9.57 -5.75
N VAL A 225 3.63 -10.26 -4.82
CA VAL A 225 5.02 -10.03 -4.45
C VAL A 225 5.86 -11.18 -4.98
N VAL A 226 6.94 -10.86 -5.68
CA VAL A 226 7.90 -11.84 -6.18
C VAL A 226 8.95 -12.13 -5.10
N SER A 227 9.23 -13.41 -4.86
CA SER A 227 10.22 -13.82 -3.88
C SER A 227 11.62 -13.39 -4.29
N ARG A 228 12.47 -13.04 -3.30
CA ARG A 228 13.85 -12.57 -3.55
C ARG A 228 14.72 -13.59 -4.28
N ASP A 229 14.46 -14.88 -4.09
CA ASP A 229 15.16 -15.97 -4.80
C ASP A 229 14.66 -16.15 -6.25
N GLY A 230 13.65 -15.38 -6.67
CA GLY A 230 13.10 -15.39 -8.01
C GLY A 230 12.42 -16.70 -8.40
N ARG A 231 11.89 -17.45 -7.42
CA ARG A 231 11.27 -18.75 -7.67
C ARG A 231 9.76 -18.74 -7.52
N HIS A 232 9.22 -17.85 -6.70
CA HIS A 232 7.82 -17.85 -6.33
C HIS A 232 7.20 -16.46 -6.48
N ALA A 233 5.91 -16.44 -6.77
CA ALA A 233 5.06 -15.27 -6.59
C ALA A 233 4.06 -15.57 -5.47
N VAL A 234 3.87 -14.63 -4.55
CA VAL A 234 2.91 -14.72 -3.45
C VAL A 234 1.85 -13.66 -3.67
N ALA A 235 0.60 -14.10 -3.79
CA ALA A 235 -0.55 -13.24 -3.83
C ALA A 235 -0.99 -12.91 -2.41
N VAL A 236 -1.17 -11.62 -2.13
CA VAL A 236 -1.55 -11.08 -0.83
C VAL A 236 -2.77 -10.20 -1.01
N GLN A 237 -3.77 -10.39 -0.14
CA GLN A 237 -4.98 -9.58 -0.10
C GLN A 237 -5.06 -8.83 1.23
N ARG A 238 -5.69 -7.65 1.20
CA ARG A 238 -5.81 -6.66 2.29
C ARG A 238 -4.50 -5.92 2.53
N LEU A 239 -4.63 -4.66 2.91
CA LEU A 239 -3.49 -3.76 3.07
C LEU A 239 -2.98 -3.68 4.50
N MET A 240 -3.86 -3.41 5.46
CA MET A 240 -3.49 -3.18 6.86
C MET A 240 -3.30 -4.48 7.66
N ASP A 241 -3.93 -5.57 7.22
CA ASP A 241 -3.84 -6.91 7.80
C ASP A 241 -3.66 -7.93 6.66
N PRO A 242 -2.47 -7.96 6.03
CA PRO A 242 -2.23 -8.68 4.79
C PRO A 242 -2.35 -10.20 5.00
N VAL A 243 -3.17 -10.84 4.16
CA VAL A 243 -3.39 -12.28 4.15
C VAL A 243 -2.80 -12.86 2.86
N PRO A 244 -1.81 -13.77 2.93
CA PRO A 244 -1.38 -14.53 1.77
C PRO A 244 -2.51 -15.47 1.32
N VAL A 245 -2.93 -15.35 0.06
CA VAL A 245 -4.07 -16.13 -0.48
C VAL A 245 -3.65 -17.21 -1.44
N ALA A 246 -2.55 -17.02 -2.18
CA ALA A 246 -2.01 -18.03 -3.08
C ALA A 246 -0.51 -17.89 -3.31
N VAL A 247 0.12 -18.98 -3.76
CA VAL A 247 1.50 -19.02 -4.22
C VAL A 247 1.59 -19.68 -5.59
N ALA A 248 2.32 -19.07 -6.50
CA ALA A 248 2.71 -19.66 -7.78
C ALA A 248 4.23 -19.86 -7.82
N ARG A 249 4.69 -20.83 -8.62
CA ARG A 249 6.08 -20.81 -9.06
C ARG A 249 6.19 -19.93 -10.29
N LEU A 250 7.30 -19.23 -10.46
CA LEU A 250 7.45 -18.30 -11.59
C LEU A 250 7.70 -18.99 -12.94
N ASP A 251 8.11 -20.27 -12.93
CA ASP A 251 8.38 -21.05 -14.15
C ASP A 251 7.11 -21.52 -14.85
N ASP A 252 6.06 -21.87 -14.08
CA ASP A 252 4.76 -22.29 -14.61
C ASP A 252 3.65 -21.26 -14.43
N MET A 253 3.81 -20.31 -13.50
CA MET A 253 2.80 -19.31 -13.13
C MET A 253 1.44 -19.91 -12.74
N VAL A 254 1.43 -21.16 -12.25
CA VAL A 254 0.22 -21.83 -11.79
C VAL A 254 -0.02 -21.50 -10.31
N TRP A 255 -1.09 -20.75 -10.05
CA TRP A 255 -1.47 -20.33 -8.70
C TRP A 255 -2.04 -21.49 -7.88
N ARG A 256 -1.53 -21.65 -6.67
CA ARG A 256 -2.03 -22.61 -5.68
C ARG A 256 -2.50 -21.85 -4.45
N PRO A 257 -3.78 -21.98 -4.04
CA PRO A 257 -4.29 -21.26 -2.88
C PRO A 257 -3.57 -21.73 -1.61
N PHE A 258 -3.33 -20.81 -0.68
CA PHE A 258 -3.01 -21.18 0.69
C PHE A 258 -4.25 -21.79 1.35
N LEU A 259 -4.04 -22.68 2.31
CA LEU A 259 -5.12 -23.21 3.14
C LEU A 259 -5.64 -22.09 4.06
N THR A 260 -6.63 -21.31 3.59
CA THR A 260 -7.25 -20.22 4.37
C THR A 260 -8.44 -20.70 5.21
N ASP A 261 -9.00 -21.87 4.89
CA ASP A 261 -10.23 -22.40 5.52
C ASP A 261 -9.97 -23.48 6.57
N VAL A 262 -8.72 -23.66 6.99
CA VAL A 262 -8.40 -24.64 8.04
C VAL A 262 -8.43 -23.93 9.38
N GLU A 263 -9.39 -24.30 10.25
CA GLU A 263 -9.27 -24.12 11.70
C GLU A 263 -8.09 -24.98 12.21
N ALA A 264 -6.87 -24.56 11.90
CA ALA A 264 -5.67 -25.22 12.36
C ALA A 264 -5.45 -24.82 13.82
N ARG A 265 -6.07 -25.54 14.75
CA ARG A 265 -5.47 -25.70 16.08
C ARG A 265 -4.15 -26.45 15.87
N SER A 266 -3.06 -25.71 15.70
CA SER A 266 -1.73 -26.28 15.84
C SER A 266 -1.62 -26.86 17.27
N PRO A 267 -1.34 -28.16 17.45
CA PRO A 267 -1.04 -28.71 18.76
C PRO A 267 0.31 -28.14 19.20
N GLY A 268 0.31 -26.97 19.85
CA GLY A 268 1.54 -26.33 20.32
C GLY A 268 1.42 -24.87 20.75
N THR A 269 0.38 -24.14 20.35
CA THR A 269 0.28 -22.71 20.66
C THR A 269 -1.02 -22.41 21.42
N CYS A 270 -0.93 -22.39 22.75
CA CYS A 270 -1.97 -21.79 23.60
C CYS A 270 -1.87 -20.27 23.49
N TRP A 271 -2.61 -19.67 22.56
CA TRP A 271 -3.09 -18.30 22.74
C TRP A 271 -4.52 -18.38 23.24
N ALA A 272 -4.74 -18.00 24.49
CA ALA A 272 -6.08 -17.82 25.01
C ALA A 272 -6.67 -16.55 24.36
N THR A 273 -7.66 -16.72 23.49
CA THR A 273 -8.54 -15.61 23.12
C THR A 273 -9.52 -15.34 24.27
N PRO A 274 -9.67 -14.09 24.75
CA PRO A 274 -10.74 -13.73 25.65
C PRO A 274 -12.02 -13.55 24.84
N GLY A 275 -13.06 -14.33 25.18
CA GLY A 275 -14.43 -14.04 24.75
C GLY A 275 -15.08 -15.12 23.89
N SER A 276 -15.56 -16.19 24.52
CA SER A 276 -16.74 -16.94 24.06
C SER A 276 -17.36 -17.66 25.28
N PRO A 277 -18.69 -17.60 25.48
CA PRO A 277 -19.33 -18.14 26.67
C PRO A 277 -19.37 -19.67 26.62
N SER A 278 -18.99 -20.30 27.73
CA SER A 278 -18.97 -21.75 27.91
C SER A 278 -20.39 -22.33 27.93
N PRO A 279 -20.66 -23.48 27.29
CA PRO A 279 -21.74 -24.35 27.73
C PRO A 279 -21.25 -25.22 28.88
N THR A 280 -21.90 -25.05 30.03
CA THR A 280 -21.72 -25.84 31.24
C THR A 280 -21.96 -27.34 31.02
N SER A 281 -21.13 -28.14 31.70
CA SER A 281 -21.31 -29.55 32.08
C SER A 281 -21.01 -30.64 31.04
N ALA A 282 -19.77 -31.16 31.09
CA ALA A 282 -19.50 -32.58 30.95
C ALA A 282 -18.20 -32.94 31.69
N ARG A 283 -18.29 -33.83 32.68
CA ARG A 283 -17.16 -34.40 33.43
C ARG A 283 -16.23 -35.18 32.48
N PRO A 284 -14.89 -35.11 32.60
CA PRO A 284 -14.02 -36.00 31.87
C PRO A 284 -13.86 -37.34 32.61
N ALA A 285 -14.26 -38.43 31.97
CA ALA A 285 -13.80 -39.77 32.33
C ALA A 285 -12.40 -39.98 31.73
N ALA A 286 -11.46 -40.37 32.59
CA ALA A 286 -10.08 -40.67 32.23
C ALA A 286 -9.99 -41.89 31.30
N GLY A 287 -9.36 -41.72 30.14
CA GLY A 287 -8.96 -42.78 29.23
C GLY A 287 -7.44 -42.85 29.14
N TRP A 288 -6.86 -43.83 29.82
CA TRP A 288 -5.46 -44.23 29.78
C TRP A 288 -4.95 -44.52 28.36
N CYS A 289 -3.73 -44.08 28.05
CA CYS A 289 -2.84 -44.80 27.15
C CYS A 289 -1.46 -44.88 27.82
N GLY A 290 -1.22 -46.00 28.50
CA GLY A 290 0.04 -46.30 29.16
C GLY A 290 0.97 -47.11 28.25
N SER A 291 2.22 -46.67 28.17
CA SER A 291 3.34 -47.49 27.71
C SER A 291 3.78 -48.45 28.84
N ARG A 292 3.97 -49.73 28.47
CA ARG A 292 4.68 -50.77 29.23
C ARG A 292 6.16 -50.34 29.36
N SER A 293 7.02 -50.74 30.29
CA SER A 293 7.13 -51.65 31.44
C SER A 293 8.51 -51.28 32.07
N THR A 294 8.89 -51.46 33.35
CA THR A 294 9.10 -52.72 34.08
C THR A 294 9.59 -52.41 35.52
N THR A 295 9.07 -53.18 36.49
CA THR A 295 9.65 -53.65 37.79
C THR A 295 10.02 -52.71 38.97
N ARG A 296 9.25 -52.90 40.08
CA ARG A 296 9.59 -53.19 41.52
C ARG A 296 10.74 -52.40 42.21
N ALA A 297 10.70 -51.94 43.46
CA ALA A 297 9.78 -51.97 44.62
C ALA A 297 10.31 -50.92 45.68
N PRO A 298 9.84 -50.81 46.94
CA PRO A 298 9.44 -49.53 47.55
C PRO A 298 10.38 -48.99 48.64
N GLY A 299 10.25 -47.69 48.97
CA GLY A 299 10.52 -47.24 50.34
C GLY A 299 10.99 -45.80 50.51
N ARG A 300 10.24 -45.11 51.39
CA ARG A 300 10.64 -44.02 52.30
C ARG A 300 10.56 -42.59 51.77
N SER A 301 9.70 -41.86 52.46
CA SER A 301 9.62 -40.42 52.64
C SER A 301 10.97 -39.81 53.03
N TRP A 302 11.16 -38.53 52.69
CA TRP A 302 11.43 -37.44 53.63
C TRP A 302 11.58 -36.12 52.83
N SER A 303 10.92 -35.07 53.30
CA SER A 303 11.09 -33.68 52.84
C SER A 303 12.51 -33.18 53.18
N PRO A 304 12.99 -32.12 52.53
CA PRO A 304 13.00 -30.84 53.25
C PRO A 304 12.69 -29.60 52.40
N SER A 305 12.22 -28.61 53.13
CA SER A 305 11.90 -27.22 52.81
C SER A 305 13.13 -26.41 52.31
N PRO A 306 12.92 -25.17 51.83
CA PRO A 306 13.84 -24.43 50.96
C PRO A 306 14.83 -23.57 51.77
N THR A 307 15.86 -23.02 51.12
CA THR A 307 16.15 -21.57 50.86
C THR A 307 17.65 -21.43 50.42
N PRO A 308 18.20 -20.24 50.10
CA PRO A 308 18.53 -19.78 48.74
C PRO A 308 20.03 -19.60 48.49
N CYS A 309 20.43 -19.39 47.23
CA CYS A 309 21.65 -18.65 46.91
C CYS A 309 21.37 -17.65 45.79
N CYS A 310 21.55 -16.38 46.14
CA CYS A 310 21.70 -15.28 45.21
C CYS A 310 22.93 -15.49 44.30
N VAL A 311 22.86 -14.95 43.08
CA VAL A 311 23.77 -13.95 42.48
C VAL A 311 23.69 -14.07 40.95
N ARG A 312 22.70 -13.40 40.34
CA ARG A 312 22.81 -12.32 39.35
C ARG A 312 21.42 -11.95 38.85
#